data_AF-A0A397GG95-F1
#
_entry.id   AF-A0A397GG95-F1
#
_cell.length_a   1.000
_cell.length_b   1.000
_cell.length_c   1.000
_cell.angle_alpha   90.00
_cell.angle_beta   90.00
_cell.angle_gamma   90.00
#
_symmetry.space_group_name_H-M   'P 1'
#
loop_
_entity.id
_entity.type
_entity.pdbx_description
1 polymer ?
#
loop_
_entity_poly.entity_id
_entity_poly.type
_entity_poly.pdbx_seq_one_letter_code
_entity_poly.pdbx_strand_id
1 'polypeptide(L)'
;MASLLSRPLDLFYFIYFVTHIPPTLLFDLHLILPIFEFFGNINQSYKEKFNDPLFVNTPLWFYTCIYFEFFIQLPFFVYAIIGLWKDSTNIRIPLLAYSAHVVTVSSICLSVIYFGNHEGLREDQRKFLLGAYFPYFIIPLICLIDSFSKIQRLITSNVTLEKKHK
;
A
#
# COMPACT_ATOMS: atom_id res chain seq x y z
N MET A 1 -9.22 25.74 1.55
CA MET A 1 -8.94 24.28 1.67
C MET A 1 -10.18 23.64 2.24
N ALA A 2 -10.70 22.60 1.58
CA ALA A 2 -11.86 21.89 2.10
C ALA A 2 -11.44 20.98 3.26
N SER A 3 -12.25 20.92 4.32
CA SER A 3 -12.00 20.01 5.46
C SER A 3 -11.86 18.57 4.96
N LEU A 4 -10.98 17.78 5.57
CA LEU A 4 -10.81 16.36 5.21
C LEU A 4 -12.13 15.58 5.35
N LEU A 5 -12.98 15.95 6.33
CA LEU A 5 -14.30 15.34 6.52
C LEU A 5 -15.27 15.57 5.35
N SER A 6 -15.05 16.62 4.55
CA SER A 6 -15.85 16.89 3.33
C SER A 6 -15.34 16.13 2.09
N ARG A 7 -14.22 15.41 2.21
CA ARG A 7 -13.56 14.66 1.14
C ARG A 7 -13.43 13.18 1.56
N PRO A 8 -14.52 12.39 1.49
CA PRO A 8 -14.56 11.05 2.10
C PRO A 8 -13.50 10.09 1.56
N LEU A 9 -13.20 10.13 0.25
CA LEU A 9 -12.11 9.33 -0.32
C LEU A 9 -10.73 9.75 0.19
N ASP A 10 -10.47 11.06 0.30
CA ASP A 10 -9.19 11.55 0.82
C ASP A 10 -9.03 11.23 2.32
N LEU A 11 -10.13 11.28 3.09
CA LEU A 11 -10.14 10.82 4.49
C LEU A 11 -9.84 9.33 4.58
N PHE A 12 -10.43 8.53 3.70
CA PHE A 12 -10.20 7.09 3.65
C PHE A 12 -8.73 6.76 3.33
N TYR A 13 -8.14 7.44 2.33
CA TYR A 13 -6.71 7.30 2.02
C TYR A 13 -5.83 7.78 3.18
N PHE A 14 -6.20 8.88 3.83
CA PHE A 14 -5.48 9.39 4.99
C PHE A 14 -5.42 8.35 6.11
N ILE A 15 -6.58 7.76 6.47
CA ILE A 15 -6.65 6.70 7.47
C ILE A 15 -5.83 5.49 7.03
N TYR A 16 -5.96 5.06 5.78
CA TYR A 16 -5.18 3.96 5.22
C TYR A 16 -3.68 4.16 5.43
N PHE A 17 -3.11 5.31 5.04
CA PHE A 17 -1.69 5.61 5.22
C PHE A 17 -1.28 5.66 6.70
N VAL A 18 -2.10 6.26 7.57
CA VAL A 18 -1.83 6.29 9.02
C VAL A 18 -1.78 4.87 9.59
N THR A 19 -2.75 4.02 9.24
CA THR A 19 -2.82 2.64 9.73
C THR A 19 -1.82 1.69 9.10
N HIS A 20 -1.20 2.07 7.98
CA HIS A 20 -0.15 1.28 7.32
C HIS A 20 1.21 1.38 7.98
N ILE A 21 1.51 2.52 8.62
CA ILE A 21 2.81 2.75 9.23
C ILE A 21 3.13 1.70 10.31
N PRO A 22 2.23 1.36 11.28
CA PRO A 22 2.55 0.38 12.29
C PRO A 22 2.82 -1.03 11.73
N PRO A 23 1.99 -1.62 10.85
CA PRO A 23 2.30 -2.91 10.22
C PRO A 23 3.66 -2.93 9.51
N THR A 24 3.97 -1.92 8.70
CA THR A 24 5.26 -1.83 7.99
C THR A 24 6.46 -1.81 8.96
N LEU A 25 6.33 -1.08 10.08
CA LEU A 25 7.38 -1.01 11.10
C LEU A 25 7.50 -2.27 11.96
N LEU A 26 6.40 -3.01 12.16
CA LEU A 26 6.37 -4.17 13.05
C LEU A 26 6.69 -5.49 12.33
N PHE A 27 6.18 -5.67 11.11
CA PHE A 27 6.32 -6.91 10.35
C PHE A 27 7.47 -6.83 9.35
N ASP A 28 7.47 -5.81 8.48
CA ASP A 28 8.39 -5.76 7.35
C ASP A 28 9.78 -5.30 7.75
N LEU A 29 9.88 -4.32 8.65
CA LEU A 29 11.17 -3.87 9.18
C LEU A 29 11.95 -4.99 9.87
N HIS A 30 11.27 -5.95 10.51
CA HIS A 30 11.94 -7.08 11.15
C HIS A 30 12.70 -7.96 10.14
N LEU A 31 12.19 -8.09 8.91
CA LEU A 31 12.87 -8.84 7.85
C LEU A 31 14.17 -8.15 7.39
N ILE A 32 14.28 -6.82 7.55
CA ILE A 32 15.47 -6.04 7.20
C ILE A 32 16.43 -5.93 8.39
N LEU A 33 15.91 -5.59 9.58
CA LEU A 33 16.66 -5.29 10.78
C LEU A 33 16.18 -6.18 11.95
N PRO A 34 16.75 -7.39 12.13
CA PRO A 34 16.41 -8.30 13.23
C PRO A 34 17.00 -7.85 14.58
N ILE A 35 17.17 -6.53 14.79
CA ILE A 35 17.95 -5.95 15.90
C ILE A 35 17.15 -5.94 17.22
N PHE A 36 15.82 -6.01 17.14
CA PHE A 36 14.96 -6.00 18.33
C PHE A 36 14.34 -7.39 18.55
N GLU A 37 14.80 -8.10 19.58
CA GLU A 37 14.32 -9.44 19.97
C GLU A 37 12.79 -9.49 20.17
N PHE A 38 12.18 -8.39 20.61
CA PHE A 38 10.73 -8.27 20.75
C PHE A 38 9.97 -8.53 19.43
N PHE A 39 10.47 -8.04 18.29
CA PHE A 39 9.83 -8.26 16.99
C PHE A 39 10.03 -9.68 16.45
N GLY A 40 11.13 -10.35 16.86
CA GLY A 40 11.39 -11.75 16.49
C GLY A 40 10.30 -12.69 16.97
N ASN A 41 9.86 -12.54 18.22
CA ASN A 41 8.78 -13.34 18.78
C ASN A 41 7.45 -13.13 18.06
N ILE A 42 7.16 -11.90 17.61
CA ILE A 42 5.93 -11.57 16.87
C ILE A 42 5.97 -12.19 15.47
N ASN A 43 7.10 -12.07 14.76
CA ASN A 43 7.25 -12.62 13.42
C ASN A 43 7.21 -14.16 13.44
N GLN A 44 7.88 -14.79 14.40
CA GLN A 44 7.83 -16.24 14.57
C GLN A 44 6.40 -16.73 14.89
N SER A 45 5.73 -16.09 15.86
CA SER A 45 4.34 -16.40 16.19
C SER A 45 3.40 -16.22 14.98
N TYR A 46 3.66 -15.23 14.13
CA TYR A 46 2.92 -15.02 12.88
C TYR A 46 3.15 -16.15 11.88
N LYS A 47 4.41 -16.54 11.63
CA LYS A 47 4.75 -17.65 10.71
C LYS A 47 4.12 -18.95 11.18
N GLU A 48 4.20 -19.27 12.47
CA GLU A 48 3.62 -20.49 13.03
C GLU A 48 2.09 -20.50 12.93
N LYS A 49 1.44 -19.36 13.16
CA LYS A 49 -0.03 -19.26 13.14
C LYS A 49 -0.62 -19.25 11.74
N PHE A 50 -0.04 -18.49 10.83
CA PHE A 50 -0.63 -18.23 9.51
C PHE A 50 0.04 -18.99 8.38
N ASN A 51 1.26 -19.48 8.59
CA ASN A 51 2.08 -20.15 7.58
C ASN A 51 2.14 -19.37 6.26
N ASP A 52 2.28 -18.04 6.35
CA ASP A 52 2.30 -17.17 5.17
C ASP A 52 3.51 -17.51 4.30
N PRO A 53 3.31 -18.00 3.05
CA PRO A 53 4.40 -18.42 2.19
C PRO A 53 5.41 -17.31 1.86
N LEU A 54 4.98 -16.05 1.84
CA LEU A 54 5.84 -14.91 1.55
C LEU A 54 6.79 -14.63 2.73
N PHE A 55 6.35 -14.86 3.96
CA PHE A 55 7.16 -14.68 5.16
C PHE A 55 7.95 -15.96 5.54
N VAL A 56 7.43 -17.14 5.19
CA VAL A 56 8.11 -18.41 5.46
C VAL A 56 9.26 -18.63 4.48
N ASN A 57 9.02 -18.50 3.18
CA ASN A 57 10.02 -18.75 2.15
C ASN A 57 10.84 -17.50 1.80
N THR A 58 10.28 -16.31 2.02
CA THR A 58 10.89 -15.00 1.77
C THR A 58 11.69 -14.95 0.45
N PRO A 59 11.02 -15.12 -0.70
CA PRO A 59 11.71 -15.12 -1.99
C PRO A 59 12.37 -13.76 -2.24
N LEU A 60 13.50 -13.75 -2.98
CA LEU A 60 14.33 -12.55 -3.17
C LEU A 60 13.57 -11.34 -3.74
N TRP A 61 12.60 -11.57 -4.63
CA TRP A 61 11.77 -10.48 -5.17
C TRP A 61 10.90 -9.85 -4.07
N PHE A 62 10.35 -10.64 -3.16
CA PHE A 62 9.52 -10.16 -2.05
C PHE A 62 10.38 -9.42 -1.03
N TYR A 63 11.56 -9.97 -0.74
CA TYR A 63 12.56 -9.30 0.07
C TYR A 63 12.94 -7.93 -0.51
N THR A 64 13.09 -7.82 -1.82
CA THR A 64 13.34 -6.55 -2.51
C THR A 64 12.16 -5.58 -2.36
N CYS A 65 10.92 -6.06 -2.49
CA CYS A 65 9.72 -5.25 -2.27
C CYS A 65 9.66 -4.67 -0.84
N ILE A 66 10.08 -5.43 0.17
CA ILE A 66 10.16 -4.96 1.56
C ILE A 66 11.17 -3.81 1.71
N TYR A 67 12.32 -3.86 1.03
CA TYR A 67 13.25 -2.72 0.98
C TYR A 67 12.60 -1.49 0.36
N PHE A 68 11.90 -1.66 -0.77
CA PHE A 68 11.16 -0.56 -1.39
C PHE A 68 10.09 0.01 -0.46
N GLU A 69 9.39 -0.85 0.28
CA GLU A 69 8.41 -0.41 1.25
C GLU A 69 9.05 0.44 2.35
N PHE A 70 10.13 -0.03 2.96
CA PHE A 70 10.78 0.68 4.05
C PHE A 70 11.47 1.99 3.60
N PHE A 71 12.24 1.95 2.52
CA PHE A 71 13.06 3.11 2.11
C PHE A 71 12.30 4.12 1.26
N ILE A 72 11.27 3.70 0.52
CA ILE A 72 10.54 4.58 -0.41
C ILE A 72 9.11 4.82 0.05
N GLN A 73 8.35 3.76 0.34
CA GLN A 73 6.93 3.89 0.65
C GLN A 73 6.70 4.50 2.04
N LEU A 74 7.48 4.12 3.04
CA LEU A 74 7.29 4.62 4.41
C LEU A 74 7.50 6.15 4.53
N PRO A 75 8.58 6.76 3.97
CA PRO A 75 8.66 8.23 3.88
C PRO A 75 7.51 8.83 3.07
N PHE A 76 7.08 8.13 2.00
CA PHE A 76 5.95 8.57 1.18
C PHE A 76 4.62 8.55 1.96
N PHE A 77 4.38 7.63 2.89
CA PHE A 77 3.17 7.60 3.72
C PHE A 77 3.03 8.90 4.51
N VAL A 78 4.13 9.36 5.12
CA VAL A 78 4.16 10.64 5.85
C VAL A 78 3.87 11.81 4.90
N TYR A 79 4.48 11.82 3.71
CA TYR A 79 4.21 12.83 2.69
C TYR A 79 2.75 12.83 2.22
N ALA A 80 2.15 11.65 2.03
CA ALA A 80 0.76 11.49 1.63
C ALA A 80 -0.21 11.98 2.71
N ILE A 81 0.03 11.65 3.98
CA ILE A 81 -0.75 12.14 5.12
C ILE A 81 -0.76 13.67 5.13
N ILE A 82 0.40 14.32 4.99
CA ILE A 82 0.51 15.78 4.96
C ILE A 82 -0.19 16.37 3.74
N GLY A 83 0.02 15.78 2.56
CA GLY A 83 -0.58 16.24 1.30
C GLY A 83 -2.11 16.14 1.30
N LEU A 84 -2.66 15.05 1.82
CA LEU A 84 -4.10 14.82 1.94
C LEU A 84 -4.72 15.76 2.98
N TRP A 85 -4.08 15.94 4.15
CA TRP A 85 -4.52 16.90 5.16
C TRP A 85 -4.62 18.32 4.58
N LYS A 86 -3.58 18.75 3.86
CA LYS A 86 -3.49 20.10 3.27
C LYS A 86 -4.32 20.30 2.01
N ASP A 87 -5.04 19.28 1.54
CA ASP A 87 -5.81 19.34 0.28
C ASP A 87 -4.93 19.77 -0.92
N SER A 88 -3.69 19.29 -0.95
CA SER A 88 -2.73 19.67 -2.00
C SER A 88 -3.02 18.94 -3.30
N THR A 89 -3.12 19.65 -4.43
CA THR A 89 -3.24 19.02 -5.76
C THR A 89 -1.96 18.28 -6.17
N ASN A 90 -0.80 18.71 -5.66
CA ASN A 90 0.49 18.11 -5.97
C ASN A 90 0.61 16.66 -5.48
N ILE A 91 -0.23 16.22 -4.53
CA ILE A 91 -0.19 14.85 -4.01
C ILE A 91 -0.76 13.82 -4.99
N ARG A 92 -1.53 14.25 -6.00
CA ARG A 92 -2.25 13.32 -6.90
C ARG A 92 -1.31 12.53 -7.81
N ILE A 93 -0.27 13.15 -8.36
CA ILE A 93 0.71 12.43 -9.21
C ILE A 93 1.51 11.42 -8.37
N PRO A 94 2.07 11.80 -7.21
CA PRO A 94 2.72 10.84 -6.31
C PRO A 94 1.79 9.70 -5.86
N LEU A 95 0.52 9.99 -5.51
CA LEU A 95 -0.47 8.96 -5.18
C LEU A 95 -0.74 8.01 -6.34
N LEU A 96 -0.80 8.52 -7.58
CA LEU A 96 -0.96 7.71 -8.76
C LEU A 96 0.22 6.72 -8.92
N ALA A 97 1.45 7.23 -8.84
CA ALA A 97 2.66 6.42 -8.97
C ALA A 97 2.79 5.36 -7.87
N TYR A 98 2.57 5.77 -6.62
CA TYR A 98 2.51 4.87 -5.46
C TYR A 98 1.47 3.77 -5.68
N SER A 99 0.24 4.16 -6.01
CA SER A 99 -0.87 3.22 -6.13
C SER A 99 -0.63 2.22 -7.25
N ALA A 100 -0.03 2.64 -8.37
CA ALA A 100 0.30 1.73 -9.48
C ALA A 100 1.30 0.66 -9.01
N HIS A 101 2.36 1.08 -8.32
CA HIS A 101 3.35 0.17 -7.77
C HIS A 101 2.73 -0.84 -6.78
N VAL A 102 1.96 -0.35 -5.80
CA VAL A 102 1.37 -1.23 -4.77
C VAL A 102 0.34 -2.19 -5.38
N VAL A 103 -0.51 -1.74 -6.30
CA VAL A 103 -1.43 -2.62 -7.02
C VAL A 103 -0.68 -3.76 -7.71
N THR A 104 0.42 -3.46 -8.40
CA THR A 104 1.24 -4.48 -9.05
C THR A 104 1.80 -5.48 -8.04
N VAL A 105 2.48 -5.02 -6.99
CA VAL A 105 3.10 -5.91 -6.00
C VAL A 105 2.05 -6.73 -5.25
N SER A 106 0.98 -6.10 -4.78
CA SER A 106 -0.09 -6.79 -4.05
C SER A 106 -0.82 -7.81 -4.93
N SER A 107 -0.99 -7.54 -6.22
CA SER A 107 -1.56 -8.54 -7.15
C SER A 107 -0.66 -9.78 -7.30
N ILE A 108 0.66 -9.59 -7.31
CA ILE A 108 1.63 -10.69 -7.34
C ILE A 108 1.55 -11.48 -6.02
N CYS A 109 1.51 -10.81 -4.87
CA CYS A 109 1.35 -11.47 -3.56
C CYS A 109 0.05 -12.31 -3.49
N LEU A 110 -1.09 -11.73 -3.91
CA LEU A 110 -2.36 -12.45 -3.99
C LEU A 110 -2.29 -13.65 -4.92
N SER A 111 -1.64 -13.50 -6.08
CA SER A 111 -1.43 -14.59 -7.04
C SER A 111 -0.60 -15.73 -6.44
N VAL A 112 0.49 -15.40 -5.73
CA VAL A 112 1.32 -16.39 -5.04
C VAL A 112 0.50 -17.14 -4.00
N ILE A 113 -0.31 -16.44 -3.19
CA ILE A 113 -1.15 -17.07 -2.16
C ILE A 113 -2.28 -17.90 -2.78
N TYR A 114 -2.86 -17.46 -3.90
CA TYR A 114 -4.00 -18.15 -4.51
C TYR A 114 -3.57 -19.36 -5.35
N PHE A 115 -2.63 -19.18 -6.27
CA PHE A 115 -2.22 -20.22 -7.24
C PHE A 115 -1.05 -21.08 -6.75
N GLY A 116 -0.30 -20.62 -5.73
CA GLY A 116 0.86 -21.35 -5.25
C GLY A 116 0.49 -22.61 -4.46
N ASN A 117 1.19 -23.70 -4.76
CA ASN A 117 1.16 -24.94 -3.98
C ASN A 117 2.21 -24.84 -2.87
N HIS A 118 1.78 -24.37 -1.71
CA HIS A 118 2.64 -24.15 -0.55
C HIS A 118 2.48 -25.29 0.45
N GLU A 119 3.58 -25.97 0.78
CA GLU A 119 3.55 -27.05 1.76
C GLU A 119 3.10 -26.53 3.14
N GLY A 120 2.17 -27.26 3.76
CA GLY A 120 1.65 -26.93 5.09
C GLY A 120 0.66 -25.75 5.13
N LEU A 121 0.39 -25.05 4.03
CA LEU A 121 -0.62 -23.99 4.01
C LEU A 121 -2.02 -24.61 3.90
N ARG A 122 -2.81 -24.48 4.97
CA ARG A 122 -4.18 -24.98 4.98
C ARG A 122 -5.14 -24.04 4.26
N GLU A 123 -6.29 -24.56 3.83
CA GLU A 123 -7.30 -23.78 3.11
C GLU A 123 -7.95 -22.66 3.94
N ASP A 124 -8.08 -22.84 5.26
CA ASP A 124 -8.53 -21.80 6.19
C ASP A 124 -7.51 -20.64 6.26
N GLN A 125 -6.23 -20.97 6.39
CA GLN A 125 -5.13 -20.01 6.38
C GLN A 125 -5.05 -19.28 5.04
N ARG A 126 -5.17 -20.01 3.92
CA ARG A 126 -5.16 -19.42 2.57
C ARG A 126 -6.28 -18.38 2.40
N LYS A 127 -7.52 -18.71 2.78
CA LYS A 127 -8.65 -17.77 2.70
C LYS A 127 -8.44 -16.56 3.60
N PHE A 128 -7.92 -16.78 4.81
CA PHE A 128 -7.57 -15.69 5.72
C PHE A 128 -6.52 -14.75 5.12
N LEU A 129 -5.42 -15.30 4.57
CA LEU A 129 -4.36 -14.52 3.95
C LEU A 129 -4.88 -13.74 2.73
N LEU A 130 -5.68 -14.36 1.86
CA LEU A 130 -6.30 -13.64 0.75
C LEU A 130 -7.16 -12.47 1.24
N GLY A 131 -7.98 -12.69 2.27
CA GLY A 131 -8.77 -11.62 2.89
C GLY A 131 -7.92 -10.53 3.53
N ALA A 132 -6.78 -10.89 4.13
CA ALA A 132 -5.86 -9.95 4.76
C ALA A 132 -5.10 -9.10 3.74
N TYR A 133 -4.66 -9.68 2.61
CA TYR A 133 -3.93 -8.98 1.56
C TYR A 133 -4.84 -8.20 0.61
N PHE A 134 -6.10 -8.61 0.44
CA PHE A 134 -7.01 -7.98 -0.51
C PHE A 134 -7.24 -6.46 -0.29
N PRO A 135 -7.39 -5.95 0.94
CA PRO A 135 -7.43 -4.52 1.23
C PRO A 135 -6.22 -3.75 0.68
N TYR A 136 -5.03 -4.33 0.77
CA TYR A 136 -3.77 -3.74 0.28
C TYR A 136 -3.73 -3.67 -1.25
N PHE A 137 -4.56 -4.43 -1.95
CA PHE A 137 -4.74 -4.32 -3.40
C PHE A 137 -5.86 -3.34 -3.78
N ILE A 138 -7.05 -3.52 -3.20
CA ILE A 138 -8.24 -2.79 -3.65
C ILE A 138 -8.20 -1.31 -3.27
N ILE A 139 -7.64 -0.95 -2.11
CA ILE A 139 -7.58 0.44 -1.66
C ILE A 139 -6.65 1.26 -2.57
N PRO A 140 -5.40 0.81 -2.86
CA PRO A 140 -4.56 1.45 -3.87
C PRO A 140 -5.19 1.46 -5.26
N LEU A 141 -5.90 0.42 -5.68
CA LEU A 141 -6.58 0.43 -6.98
C LEU A 141 -7.62 1.55 -7.10
N ILE A 142 -8.43 1.76 -6.05
CA ILE A 142 -9.38 2.87 -6.01
C ILE A 142 -8.62 4.21 -6.00
N CYS A 143 -7.53 4.32 -5.24
CA CYS A 143 -6.70 5.53 -5.17
C CYS A 143 -6.05 5.88 -6.53
N LEU A 144 -5.62 4.86 -7.28
CA LEU A 144 -5.08 4.98 -8.63
C LEU A 144 -6.13 5.61 -9.56
N ILE A 145 -7.34 5.05 -9.60
CA ILE A 145 -8.43 5.50 -10.47
C ILE A 145 -8.89 6.92 -10.08
N ASP A 146 -9.03 7.21 -8.78
CA ASP A 146 -9.40 8.54 -8.27
C ASP A 146 -8.35 9.59 -8.64
N SER A 147 -7.07 9.29 -8.39
CA SER A 147 -5.96 10.21 -8.68
C SER A 147 -5.84 10.47 -10.18
N PHE A 148 -5.94 9.43 -11.01
CA PHE A 148 -5.94 9.55 -12.48
C PHE A 148 -7.07 10.45 -12.96
N SER A 149 -8.30 10.20 -12.48
CA SER A 149 -9.49 10.97 -12.86
C SER A 149 -9.36 12.45 -12.48
N LYS A 150 -8.84 12.74 -11.28
CA LYS A 150 -8.61 14.12 -10.82
C LYS A 150 -7.54 14.82 -11.67
N ILE A 151 -6.43 14.15 -11.97
CA ILE A 151 -5.37 14.70 -12.84
C ILE A 151 -5.91 15.00 -14.24
N GLN A 152 -6.64 14.07 -14.86
CA GLN A 152 -7.22 14.28 -16.18
C GLN A 152 -8.17 15.48 -16.23
N ARG A 153 -9.02 15.65 -15.20
CA ARG A 153 -9.90 16.81 -15.10
C ARG A 153 -9.13 18.12 -15.02
N LEU A 154 -8.06 18.17 -14.21
CA LEU A 154 -7.21 19.35 -14.07
C LEU A 154 -6.49 19.72 -15.38
N ILE A 155 -5.97 18.72 -16.09
CA ILE A 155 -5.34 18.94 -17.41
C ILE A 155 -6.38 19.48 -18.41
N THR A 156 -7.56 18.87 -18.45
CA THR A 156 -8.63 19.26 -19.39
C THR A 156 -9.14 20.68 -19.13
N SER A 157 -9.31 21.06 -17.85
CA SER A 157 -9.69 22.42 -17.47
C SER A 157 -8.63 23.45 -17.88
N ASN A 158 -7.35 23.14 -17.67
CA ASN A 158 -6.26 24.04 -18.03
C ASN A 158 -6.17 24.26 -19.55
N VAL A 159 -6.28 23.18 -20.35
CA VAL A 159 -6.30 23.28 -21.82
C VAL A 159 -7.49 24.12 -22.32
N THR A 160 -8.65 24.02 -21.67
CA THR A 160 -9.84 24.80 -22.02
C THR A 160 -9.65 26.30 -21.70
N LEU A 161 -9.02 26.61 -20.56
CA LEU A 161 -8.71 27.98 -20.17
C LEU A 161 -7.72 28.64 -21.11
N GLU A 162 -6.66 27.93 -21.53
CA GLU A 162 -5.68 28.43 -22.50
C GLU A 162 -6.32 28.74 -23.86
N LYS A 163 -7.25 27.89 -24.33
CA LYS A 163 -8.00 28.13 -25.58
C LYS A 163 -8.93 29.35 -25.52
N LYS A 164 -9.39 29.75 -24.32
CA LYS A 164 -10.25 30.92 -24.14
C LYS A 164 -9.46 32.24 -24.08
N HIS A 165 -8.16 32.17 -23.75
CA HIS A 165 -7.28 33.34 -23.65
C HIS A 165 -6.41 33.57 -24.90
N LYS A 166 -6.55 32.70 -25.91
CA LYS A 166 -6.04 32.89 -27.27
C LYS A 166 -7.15 33.41 -28.16
#